data_AF-A0A178DQV8-F1
#
_entry.id   AF-A0A178DQV8-F1
#
_cell.length_a   1.000
_cell.length_b   1.000
_cell.length_c   1.000
_cell.angle_alpha   90.00
_cell.angle_beta   90.00
_cell.angle_gamma   90.00
#
_symmetry.space_group_name_H-M   'P 1'
#
loop_
_entity.id
_entity.type
_entity.pdbx_description
1 polymer ?
#
loop_
_entity_poly.entity_id
_entity_poly.type
_entity_poly.pdbx_seq_one_letter_code
_entity_poly.pdbx_strand_id
1 'polypeptide(L)'
;MSDGLNDARAMRVAEIMTDFRNLQHYLVQLRATPTAEEYYLEGYSLLRQCATEAQTILQTPFAGGSGAVGGDPEREKQQLKA
;
A
#
# COMPACT_ATOMS: atom_id res chain seq x y z
N MET A 1 -10.70 23.10 19.14
CA MET A 1 -11.50 23.22 17.90
C MET A 1 -10.87 22.32 16.85
N SER A 2 -11.66 21.50 16.14
CA SER A 2 -11.16 20.75 14.98
C SER A 2 -10.70 21.73 13.91
N ASP A 3 -9.64 21.41 13.17
CA ASP A 3 -8.99 22.27 12.17
C ASP A 3 -9.83 22.47 10.88
N GLY A 4 -11.05 21.94 10.84
CA GLY A 4 -11.96 21.95 9.69
C GLY A 4 -11.62 20.93 8.59
N LEU A 5 -10.63 20.05 8.80
CA LEU A 5 -10.10 19.16 7.75
C LEU A 5 -10.42 17.68 7.99
N ASN A 6 -11.22 17.36 9.00
CA ASN A 6 -11.57 15.98 9.34
C ASN A 6 -12.26 15.25 8.18
N ASP A 7 -13.14 15.93 7.43
CA ASP A 7 -13.82 15.32 6.28
C ASP A 7 -12.85 15.01 5.15
N ALA A 8 -11.90 15.92 4.88
CA ALA A 8 -10.82 15.68 3.90
C ALA A 8 -9.90 14.52 4.33
N ARG A 9 -9.57 14.42 5.63
CA ARG A 9 -8.82 13.29 6.19
C ARG A 9 -9.59 11.98 6.02
N ALA A 10 -10.90 11.98 6.32
CA ALA A 10 -11.74 10.81 6.18
C ALA A 10 -11.83 10.33 4.72
N MET A 11 -11.98 11.26 3.77
CA MET A 11 -11.98 10.96 2.33
C MET A 11 -10.66 10.32 1.89
N ARG A 12 -9.51 10.92 2.28
CA ARG A 12 -8.19 10.38 1.93
C ARG A 12 -7.94 9.00 2.53
N VAL A 13 -8.40 8.75 3.76
CA VAL A 13 -8.34 7.41 4.36
C VAL A 13 -9.21 6.42 3.57
N ALA A 14 -10.41 6.81 3.15
CA ALA A 14 -11.28 5.94 2.35
C ALA A 14 -10.67 5.58 1.00
N GLU A 15 -10.00 6.54 0.34
CA GLU A 15 -9.25 6.30 -0.91
C GLU A 15 -8.09 5.31 -0.68
N ILE A 16 -7.24 5.55 0.31
CA ILE A 16 -6.13 4.65 0.66
C ILE A 16 -6.64 3.24 0.96
N MET A 17 -7.73 3.12 1.71
CA MET A 17 -8.34 1.81 2.03
C MET A 17 -8.92 1.11 0.79
N THR A 18 -9.42 1.88 -0.17
CA THR A 18 -9.92 1.37 -1.45
C THR A 18 -8.78 0.85 -2.31
N ASP A 19 -7.71 1.63 -2.46
CA ASP A 19 -6.51 1.25 -3.19
C ASP A 19 -5.85 0.02 -2.58
N PHE A 20 -5.73 -0.02 -1.26
CA PHE A 20 -5.18 -1.16 -0.54
C PHE A 20 -5.98 -2.45 -0.82
N ARG A 21 -7.31 -2.37 -0.80
CA ARG A 21 -8.18 -3.51 -1.12
C ARG A 21 -8.03 -3.95 -2.59
N ASN A 22 -7.90 -2.99 -3.51
CA ASN A 22 -7.65 -3.28 -4.92
C ASN A 22 -6.31 -4.00 -5.11
N LEU A 23 -5.25 -3.56 -4.44
CA LEU A 23 -3.95 -4.24 -4.47
C LEU A 23 -4.05 -5.68 -3.97
N GLN A 24 -4.74 -5.91 -2.85
CA GLN A 24 -4.98 -7.27 -2.34
C GLN A 24 -5.75 -8.13 -3.35
N HIS A 25 -6.77 -7.56 -4.00
CA HIS A 25 -7.57 -8.24 -5.01
C HIS A 25 -6.74 -8.65 -6.23
N TYR A 26 -5.87 -7.77 -6.74
CA TYR A 26 -5.02 -8.10 -7.88
C TYR A 26 -3.91 -9.08 -7.52
N LEU A 27 -3.31 -8.96 -6.33
CA LEU A 27 -2.26 -9.88 -5.88
C LEU A 27 -2.74 -11.33 -5.79
N VAL A 28 -3.98 -11.56 -5.33
CA VAL A 28 -4.52 -12.94 -5.24
C VAL A 28 -4.83 -13.55 -6.61
N GLN A 29 -5.00 -12.72 -7.65
CA GLN A 29 -5.24 -13.18 -9.02
C GLN A 29 -3.95 -13.47 -9.78
N LEU A 30 -2.79 -13.06 -9.27
CA LEU A 30 -1.50 -13.34 -9.92
C LEU A 30 -1.24 -14.84 -9.96
N ARG A 31 -1.01 -15.37 -11.17
CA ARG A 31 -0.55 -16.74 -11.37
C ARG A 31 0.97 -16.84 -11.16
N ALA A 32 1.39 -16.75 -9.91
CA ALA A 32 2.81 -16.85 -9.54
C ALA A 32 3.34 -18.31 -9.53
N THR A 33 2.48 -19.31 -9.70
CA THR A 33 2.86 -20.73 -9.79
C THR A 33 2.82 -21.21 -11.25
N PRO A 34 3.95 -21.12 -11.98
CA PRO A 34 4.08 -21.63 -13.34
C PRO A 34 4.10 -23.16 -13.39
N THR A 35 4.11 -23.72 -14.61
CA THR A 35 4.47 -25.13 -14.81
C THR A 35 5.95 -25.39 -14.47
N ALA A 36 6.35 -26.66 -14.35
CA ALA A 36 7.74 -27.02 -14.06
C ALA A 36 8.72 -26.56 -15.14
N GLU A 37 8.31 -26.58 -16.41
CA GLU A 37 9.11 -26.16 -17.56
C GLU A 37 9.40 -24.64 -17.53
N GLU A 38 8.45 -23.87 -17.03
CA GLU A 38 8.49 -22.41 -16.98
C GLU A 38 9.11 -21.86 -15.69
N TYR A 39 9.33 -22.72 -14.68
CA TYR A 39 9.68 -22.31 -13.31
C TYR A 39 10.95 -21.44 -13.21
N TYR A 40 11.94 -21.73 -14.05
CA TYR A 40 13.23 -21.03 -14.09
C TYR A 40 13.31 -19.93 -15.14
N LEU A 41 12.22 -19.68 -15.88
CA LEU A 41 12.19 -18.52 -16.77
C LEU A 41 12.28 -17.25 -15.92
N GLU A 42 13.04 -16.28 -16.40
CA GLU A 42 13.34 -15.04 -15.69
C GLU A 42 12.05 -14.31 -15.27
N GLY A 43 11.09 -14.20 -16.18
CA GLY A 43 9.81 -13.53 -15.91
C GLY A 43 9.04 -14.16 -14.74
N TYR A 44 8.99 -15.49 -14.67
CA TYR A 44 8.34 -16.20 -13.56
C TYR A 44 9.16 -16.18 -12.27
N SER A 45 10.48 -16.10 -12.37
CA SER A 45 11.35 -15.92 -11.20
C SER A 45 11.13 -14.55 -10.57
N LEU A 46 11.11 -13.49 -11.38
CA LEU A 46 10.83 -12.13 -10.95
C LEU A 46 9.40 -12.00 -10.40
N LEU A 47 8.40 -12.56 -11.08
CA LEU A 47 7.00 -12.50 -10.62
C LEU A 47 6.84 -13.10 -9.22
N ARG A 48 7.50 -14.24 -8.95
CA ARG A 48 7.45 -14.88 -7.62
C ARG A 48 8.17 -14.07 -6.55
N GLN A 49 9.29 -13.43 -6.89
CA GLN A 49 9.96 -12.49 -5.99
C GLN A 49 9.01 -11.34 -5.64
N CYS A 50 8.45 -10.65 -6.64
CA CYS A 50 7.52 -9.54 -6.42
C CYS A 50 6.28 -9.96 -5.61
N ALA A 51 5.72 -11.15 -5.87
CA ALA A 51 4.60 -11.68 -5.10
C ALA A 51 4.97 -11.90 -3.62
N THR A 52 6.18 -12.39 -3.34
CA THR A 52 6.68 -12.61 -1.98
C THR A 52 6.90 -11.29 -1.25
N GLU A 53 7.51 -10.30 -1.92
CA GLU A 53 7.73 -8.96 -1.38
C GLU A 53 6.39 -8.26 -1.07
N ALA A 54 5.42 -8.35 -2.00
CA ALA A 54 4.09 -7.80 -1.80
C ALA A 54 3.37 -8.44 -0.60
N GLN A 55 3.41 -9.76 -0.46
CA GLN A 55 2.86 -10.44 0.72
C GLN A 55 3.55 -10.01 2.02
N THR A 56 4.86 -9.80 2.00
CA THR A 56 5.61 -9.31 3.17
C THR A 56 5.14 -7.93 3.61
N ILE A 57 4.91 -7.01 2.65
CA ILE A 57 4.35 -5.68 2.93
C ILE A 57 2.94 -5.80 3.52
N LEU A 58 2.07 -6.65 2.95
CA LEU A 58 0.70 -6.85 3.45
C LEU A 58 0.65 -7.43 4.87
N GLN A 59 1.64 -8.27 5.24
CA GLN A 59 1.75 -8.86 6.57
C GLN A 59 2.47 -7.96 7.58
N THR A 60 3.10 -6.88 7.11
CA THR A 60 3.81 -5.94 7.98
C THR A 60 2.79 -5.27 8.90
N PRO A 61 2.89 -5.44 10.23
CA PRO A 61 1.97 -4.80 11.16
C PRO A 61 2.15 -3.29 11.08
N PHE A 62 1.08 -2.55 11.36
CA PHE A 62 1.17 -1.10 11.52
C PHE A 62 2.13 -0.79 12.68
N ALA A 63 3.35 -0.39 12.35
CA ALA A 63 4.29 0.15 13.31
C ALA A 63 3.95 1.63 13.50
N GLY A 64 2.98 1.91 14.38
CA GLY A 64 2.59 3.27 14.76
C GLY A 64 3.64 4.04 15.57
N GLY A 65 4.92 3.71 15.41
CA GLY A 65 6.00 4.57 15.86
C GLY A 65 5.81 5.91 15.17
N SER A 66 5.83 6.98 15.94
CA SER A 66 5.64 8.38 15.55
C SER A 66 6.52 8.75 14.34
N GLY A 67 6.09 8.36 13.15
CA GLY A 67 6.80 8.48 11.89
C GLY A 67 6.54 9.82 11.23
N ALA A 68 6.62 10.89 12.03
CA ALA A 68 6.73 12.25 11.58
C ALA A 68 7.31 13.10 12.72
N VAL A 69 8.43 12.68 13.32
CA VAL A 69 9.27 13.61 14.07
C VAL A 69 9.94 14.54 13.04
N GLY A 70 9.18 15.44 12.43
CA GLY A 70 9.70 16.40 11.44
C GLY A 70 8.77 16.79 10.28
N GLY A 71 7.51 16.38 10.26
CA GLY A 71 6.53 16.89 9.28
C GLY A 71 6.15 18.34 9.61
N ASP A 72 6.21 19.25 8.63
CA ASP A 72 5.67 20.60 8.78
C ASP A 72 4.13 20.52 8.79
N PRO A 73 3.46 20.80 9.92
CA PRO A 73 2.01 20.67 10.04
C PRO A 73 1.26 21.56 9.04
N GLU A 74 1.84 22.69 8.61
CA GLU A 74 1.22 23.54 7.61
C GLU A 74 1.27 22.91 6.21
N ARG A 75 2.34 22.19 5.87
CA ARG A 75 2.39 21.38 4.64
C ARG A 75 1.39 20.26 4.65
N GLU A 76 1.26 19.53 5.76
CA GLU A 76 0.26 18.47 5.90
C GLU A 76 -1.16 19.04 5.76
N LYS A 77 -1.40 20.22 6.34
CA LYS A 77 -2.65 20.96 6.21
C LYS A 77 -2.93 21.38 4.77
N GLN A 78 -1.92 21.84 4.04
CA GLN A 78 -2.04 22.23 2.63
C GLN A 78 -2.44 21.06 1.73
N GLN A 79 -1.95 19.84 2.01
CA GLN A 79 -2.34 18.64 1.26
C GLN A 79 -3.83 18.28 1.40
N LEU A 80 -4.52 18.85 2.38
CA LEU A 80 -5.92 18.54 2.70
C LEU A 80 -6.89 19.66 2.24
N LYS A 81 -6.39 20.73 1.61
CA LYS A 81 -7.19 21.88 1.13
C LYS A 81 -7.54 21.82 -0.36
N ALA A 82 -7.26 20.70 -1.03
CA ALA A 82 -7.51 20.49 -2.46
C ALA A 82 -9.00 20.37 -2.76
#